data_AF-A0A3E0PNC1-F1
#
_entry.id   AF-A0A3E0PNC1-F1
#
_cell.length_a   1.000
_cell.length_b   1.000
_cell.length_c   1.000
_cell.angle_alpha   90.00
_cell.angle_beta   90.00
_cell.angle_gamma   90.00
#
_symmetry.space_group_name_H-M   'P 1'
#
loop_
_entity.id
_entity.type
_entity.pdbx_description
1 polymer ?
#
loop_
_entity_poly.entity_id
_entity_poly.type
_entity_poly.pdbx_seq_one_letter_code
_entity_poly.pdbx_strand_id
1 'polypeptide(L)'
;LGSNLWRHVGWQNTVRQTFGMEPVSPVVWLLIVPVSLLFAALIFVLARSLRKLFNIIVRWLDRHLPRRLALLIGGVAFTALLWGLWSGVLVDGFFALANQVMAPLDASTDEGITRPDSPNRSGSPGSLVEWSTLGRQGRTFVSTGPTVGDLNLFHGGGALEPIRVYAGLRSAPTVEERAMLVLNELIRTNAFEREVLVVATTTGTGKLETNAMDSLDFVTKGDVAVAGVQYSYLSSVLSLLGDEDEVKETSQVVFDTIHGYWSALPEDDRPEFYLYGLSLGAFGVESILTSIEIINSPIDGALLVGPPFVSELWSQLIEERDPGSTPALPTYEQGRTVRFTNEHSVASLSSGEWGGTRILYLQNASDPIVFFDPDLLLDQPDWLREGQRGVEINEGFIWIPFVTMWQVLTDLASAGSVPEGFGHLYTKQANADAWIAVTQPEDWSPAETERLMQHLSTLGPSRYPG
;
A
#
# COMPACT_ATOMS: atom_id res chain seq x y z
N LEU A 1 11.42 -9.41 -36.97
CA LEU A 1 11.36 -10.15 -35.68
C LEU A 1 12.65 -9.97 -34.88
N GLY A 2 13.83 -10.36 -35.39
CA GLY A 2 15.11 -10.21 -34.66
C GLY A 2 15.48 -8.77 -34.26
N SER A 3 15.30 -7.78 -35.14
CA SER A 3 15.60 -6.36 -34.83
C SER A 3 14.69 -5.74 -33.76
N ASN A 4 13.42 -6.18 -33.69
CA ASN A 4 12.49 -5.73 -32.67
C ASN A 4 12.78 -6.39 -31.31
N LEU A 5 13.17 -7.66 -31.30
CA LEU A 5 13.63 -8.35 -30.08
C LEU A 5 14.86 -7.66 -29.46
N TRP A 6 15.86 -7.31 -30.29
CA TRP A 6 17.06 -6.63 -29.82
C TRP A 6 16.80 -5.22 -29.29
N ARG A 7 15.84 -4.49 -29.88
CA ARG A 7 15.38 -3.19 -29.33
C ARG A 7 14.69 -3.36 -27.97
N HIS A 8 13.93 -4.44 -27.76
CA HIS A 8 13.31 -4.74 -26.47
C HIS A 8 14.35 -5.08 -25.39
N VAL A 9 15.39 -5.85 -25.72
CA VAL A 9 16.52 -6.12 -24.80
C VAL A 9 17.28 -4.84 -24.45
N GLY A 10 17.52 -3.97 -25.45
CA GLY A 10 18.12 -2.66 -25.24
C GLY A 10 17.31 -1.81 -24.26
N TRP A 11 16.00 -1.67 -24.52
CA TRP A 11 15.09 -0.92 -23.66
C TRP A 11 15.00 -1.48 -22.23
N GLN A 12 14.85 -2.81 -22.08
CA GLN A 12 14.83 -3.45 -20.75
C GLN A 12 16.10 -3.17 -19.95
N ASN A 13 17.26 -3.19 -20.61
CA ASN A 13 18.53 -2.90 -19.96
C ASN A 13 18.70 -1.40 -19.66
N THR A 14 18.13 -0.50 -20.47
CA THR A 14 18.12 0.93 -20.15
C THR A 14 17.30 1.23 -18.89
N VAL A 15 16.11 0.64 -18.75
CA VAL A 15 15.30 0.78 -17.51
C VAL A 15 16.04 0.22 -16.30
N ARG A 16 16.65 -0.96 -16.44
CA ARG A 16 17.44 -1.57 -15.36
C ARG A 16 18.64 -0.71 -14.96
N GLN A 17 19.29 -0.06 -15.92
CA GLN A 17 20.37 0.90 -15.62
C GLN A 17 19.86 2.13 -14.87
N THR A 18 18.67 2.65 -15.21
CA THR A 18 18.04 3.76 -14.45
C THR A 18 17.84 3.37 -12.98
N PHE A 19 17.46 2.12 -12.72
CA PHE A 19 17.30 1.60 -11.36
C PHE A 19 18.61 1.06 -10.74
N GLY A 20 19.76 1.17 -11.42
CA GLY A 20 21.04 0.64 -10.92
C GLY A 20 21.13 -0.89 -10.87
N MET A 21 20.26 -1.61 -11.59
CA MET A 21 20.23 -3.08 -11.66
C MET A 21 21.17 -3.63 -12.75
N GLU A 22 21.70 -4.84 -12.54
CA GLU A 22 22.48 -5.54 -13.56
C GLU A 22 21.65 -5.85 -14.83
N PRO A 23 22.23 -5.77 -16.04
CA PRO A 23 21.53 -6.10 -17.28
C PRO A 23 20.98 -7.54 -17.30
N VAL A 24 19.83 -7.73 -17.96
CA VAL A 24 19.25 -9.08 -18.15
C VAL A 24 20.13 -9.90 -19.09
N SER A 25 20.43 -11.13 -18.65
CA SER A 25 21.11 -12.11 -19.50
C SER A 25 20.26 -12.50 -20.71
N PRO A 26 20.83 -12.53 -21.94
CA PRO A 26 20.14 -13.03 -23.13
C PRO A 26 19.61 -14.47 -22.99
N VAL A 27 20.12 -15.24 -22.03
CA VAL A 27 19.70 -16.63 -21.75
C VAL A 27 18.25 -16.69 -21.27
N VAL A 28 17.71 -15.63 -20.64
CA VAL A 28 16.30 -15.56 -20.20
C VAL A 28 15.32 -15.83 -21.35
N TRP A 29 15.68 -15.48 -22.59
CA TRP A 29 14.84 -15.72 -23.76
C TRP A 29 14.62 -17.21 -24.07
N LEU A 30 15.53 -18.10 -23.66
CA LEU A 30 15.34 -19.55 -23.77
C LEU A 30 14.18 -20.05 -22.91
N LEU A 31 13.83 -19.33 -21.84
CA LEU A 31 12.68 -19.62 -20.98
C LEU A 31 11.41 -18.88 -21.44
N ILE A 32 11.53 -17.62 -21.86
CA ILE A 32 10.38 -16.81 -22.31
C ILE A 32 9.67 -17.45 -23.51
N VAL A 33 10.42 -17.92 -24.51
CA VAL A 33 9.83 -18.48 -25.75
C VAL A 33 8.94 -19.70 -25.49
N PRO A 34 9.40 -20.78 -24.79
CA PRO A 34 8.55 -21.94 -24.52
C PRO A 34 7.37 -21.61 -23.61
N VAL A 35 7.54 -20.76 -22.60
CA VAL A 35 6.44 -20.32 -21.72
C VAL A 35 5.38 -19.56 -22.54
N SER A 36 5.80 -18.65 -23.44
CA SER A 36 4.88 -17.92 -24.31
C SER A 36 4.12 -18.85 -25.26
N LEU A 37 4.78 -19.88 -25.81
CA LEU A 37 4.13 -20.88 -26.66
C LEU A 37 3.10 -21.73 -25.89
N LEU A 38 3.44 -22.13 -24.66
CA LEU A 38 2.51 -22.84 -23.77
C LEU A 38 1.28 -21.98 -23.47
N PHE A 39 1.49 -20.70 -23.13
CA PHE A 39 0.40 -19.77 -22.85
C PHE A 39 -0.50 -19.54 -24.08
N ALA A 40 0.09 -19.35 -25.26
CA ALA A 40 -0.66 -19.25 -26.52
C ALA A 40 -1.47 -20.52 -26.82
N ALA A 41 -0.90 -21.71 -26.57
CA ALA A 41 -1.60 -22.97 -26.72
C ALA A 41 -2.79 -23.08 -25.76
N LEU A 42 -2.64 -22.64 -24.51
CA LEU A 42 -3.71 -22.62 -23.51
C LEU A 42 -4.87 -21.71 -23.94
N ILE A 43 -4.58 -20.46 -24.35
CA ILE A 43 -5.58 -19.52 -24.88
C ILE A 43 -6.32 -20.14 -26.07
N PHE A 44 -5.58 -20.79 -26.97
CA PHE A 44 -6.16 -21.41 -28.16
C PHE A 44 -7.10 -22.58 -27.82
N VAL A 45 -6.72 -23.43 -26.87
CA VAL A 45 -7.57 -24.52 -26.36
C VAL A 45 -8.82 -23.96 -25.70
N LEU A 46 -8.68 -22.91 -24.88
CA LEU A 46 -9.80 -22.23 -24.24
C LEU A 46 -10.78 -21.65 -25.27
N ALA A 47 -10.26 -20.89 -26.25
CA ALA A 47 -11.07 -20.30 -27.32
C ALA A 47 -11.82 -21.36 -28.14
N ARG A 48 -11.18 -22.50 -28.44
CA ARG A 48 -11.84 -23.62 -29.11
C ARG A 48 -12.88 -24.31 -28.26
N SER A 49 -12.64 -24.43 -26.96
CA SER A 49 -13.59 -25.02 -26.01
C SER A 49 -14.84 -24.16 -25.86
N LEU A 50 -14.67 -22.84 -25.70
CA LEU A 50 -15.77 -21.87 -25.67
C LEU A 50 -16.58 -21.89 -26.98
N ARG A 51 -15.89 -21.90 -28.13
CA ARG A 51 -16.56 -22.03 -29.44
C ARG A 51 -17.35 -23.34 -29.55
N LYS A 52 -16.79 -24.45 -29.07
CA LYS A 52 -17.47 -25.75 -29.06
C LYS A 52 -18.71 -25.72 -28.17
N LEU A 53 -18.62 -25.13 -26.98
CA LEU A 53 -19.74 -24.97 -26.04
C LEU A 53 -20.87 -24.12 -26.66
N PHE A 54 -20.54 -22.96 -27.22
CA PHE A 54 -21.49 -22.12 -27.95
C PHE A 54 -22.21 -22.91 -29.06
N ASN A 55 -21.44 -23.65 -29.88
CA ASN A 55 -22.01 -24.49 -30.93
C ASN A 55 -22.88 -25.62 -30.40
N ILE A 56 -22.64 -26.15 -29.19
CA ILE A 56 -23.50 -27.16 -28.56
C ILE A 56 -24.84 -26.54 -28.15
N ILE A 57 -24.81 -25.37 -27.51
CA ILE A 57 -26.01 -24.62 -27.09
C ILE A 57 -26.88 -24.30 -28.30
N VAL A 58 -26.31 -23.70 -29.34
CA VAL A 58 -27.04 -23.35 -30.57
C VAL A 58 -27.62 -24.59 -31.24
N ARG A 59 -26.86 -25.68 -31.37
CA ARG A 59 -27.35 -26.93 -31.98
C ARG A 59 -28.49 -27.57 -31.19
N TRP A 60 -28.50 -27.42 -29.87
CA TRP A 60 -29.61 -27.89 -29.05
C TRP A 60 -30.87 -27.04 -29.26
N LEU A 61 -30.72 -25.71 -29.30
CA LEU A 61 -31.83 -24.79 -29.57
C LEU A 61 -32.40 -24.91 -30.99
N ASP A 62 -31.55 -25.17 -31.99
CA ASP A 62 -31.94 -25.35 -33.40
C ASP A 62 -32.84 -26.59 -33.61
N ARG A 63 -32.92 -27.51 -32.63
CA ARG A 63 -33.90 -28.60 -32.63
C ARG A 63 -35.33 -28.15 -32.34
N HIS A 64 -35.50 -26.99 -31.71
CA HIS A 64 -36.78 -26.50 -31.22
C HIS A 64 -37.17 -25.15 -31.82
N LEU A 65 -36.22 -24.40 -32.38
CA LEU A 65 -36.41 -23.03 -32.86
C LEU A 65 -35.82 -22.83 -34.26
N PRO A 66 -36.34 -21.87 -35.06
CA PRO A 66 -35.71 -21.48 -36.31
C PRO A 66 -34.28 -20.97 -36.09
N ARG A 67 -33.35 -21.33 -36.98
CA ARG A 67 -31.91 -21.04 -36.87
C ARG A 67 -31.54 -19.61 -36.47
N ARG A 68 -32.24 -18.60 -36.98
CA ARG A 68 -32.00 -17.19 -36.63
C ARG A 68 -32.29 -16.91 -35.15
N LEU A 69 -33.38 -17.49 -34.64
CA LEU A 69 -33.79 -17.36 -33.24
C LEU A 69 -32.90 -18.20 -32.32
N ALA A 70 -32.49 -19.39 -32.75
CA ALA A 70 -31.55 -20.25 -32.02
C ALA A 70 -30.16 -19.58 -31.86
N LEU A 71 -29.67 -18.88 -32.88
CA LEU A 71 -28.43 -18.10 -32.81
C LEU A 71 -28.55 -16.91 -31.86
N LEU A 72 -29.64 -16.15 -31.92
CA LEU A 72 -29.85 -14.99 -31.06
C LEU A 72 -30.01 -15.41 -29.59
N ILE A 73 -30.91 -16.35 -29.31
CA ILE A 73 -31.15 -16.84 -27.94
C ILE A 73 -29.92 -17.59 -27.42
N GLY A 74 -29.25 -18.39 -28.27
CA GLY A 74 -28.02 -19.08 -27.89
C GLY A 74 -26.88 -18.11 -27.58
N GLY A 75 -26.77 -17.00 -28.31
CA GLY A 75 -25.85 -15.91 -28.02
C GLY A 75 -26.12 -15.29 -26.66
N VAL A 76 -27.37 -14.87 -26.41
CA VAL A 76 -27.77 -14.28 -25.12
C VAL A 76 -27.53 -15.27 -23.97
N ALA A 77 -27.96 -16.53 -24.12
CA ALA A 77 -27.80 -17.55 -23.09
C ALA A 77 -26.32 -17.87 -22.82
N PHE A 78 -25.48 -17.93 -23.85
CA PHE A 78 -24.04 -18.16 -23.70
C PHE A 78 -23.35 -16.97 -23.01
N THR A 79 -23.67 -15.74 -23.41
CA THR A 79 -23.14 -14.53 -22.75
C THR A 79 -23.60 -14.46 -21.29
N ALA A 80 -24.88 -14.73 -21.01
CA ALA A 80 -25.40 -14.77 -19.64
C ALA A 80 -24.73 -15.87 -18.80
N LEU A 81 -24.47 -17.04 -19.40
CA LEU A 81 -23.73 -18.12 -18.75
C LEU A 81 -22.29 -17.70 -18.42
N LEU A 82 -21.58 -17.10 -19.38
CA LEU A 82 -20.22 -16.62 -19.14
C LEU A 82 -20.18 -15.51 -18.09
N TRP A 83 -21.15 -14.59 -18.13
CA TRP A 83 -21.30 -13.54 -17.13
C TRP A 83 -21.53 -14.13 -15.74
N GLY A 84 -22.51 -15.02 -15.57
CA GLY A 84 -22.78 -15.63 -14.26
C GLY A 84 -21.63 -16.51 -13.76
N LEU A 85 -20.95 -17.23 -14.66
CA LEU A 85 -19.75 -18.00 -14.31
C LEU A 85 -18.62 -17.06 -13.87
N TRP A 86 -18.43 -15.94 -14.56
CA TRP A 86 -17.44 -14.92 -14.20
C TRP A 86 -17.76 -14.29 -12.86
N SER A 87 -18.93 -13.66 -12.71
CA SER A 87 -19.27 -12.79 -11.59
C SER A 87 -19.59 -13.54 -10.28
N GLY A 88 -20.09 -14.77 -10.33
CA GLY A 88 -20.56 -15.47 -9.12
C GLY A 88 -19.88 -16.80 -8.79
N VAL A 89 -19.06 -17.34 -9.69
CA VAL A 89 -18.37 -18.63 -9.45
C VAL A 89 -16.86 -18.49 -9.55
N LEU A 90 -16.38 -17.80 -10.60
CA LEU A 90 -14.94 -17.64 -10.82
C LEU A 90 -14.35 -16.57 -9.90
N VAL A 91 -14.96 -15.39 -9.79
CA VAL A 91 -14.47 -14.32 -8.91
C VAL A 91 -14.59 -14.73 -7.44
N ASP A 92 -15.80 -15.03 -6.98
CA ASP A 92 -16.03 -15.45 -5.58
C ASP A 92 -15.23 -16.71 -5.23
N GLY A 93 -15.20 -17.70 -6.13
CA GLY A 93 -14.43 -18.92 -5.94
C GLY A 93 -12.92 -18.69 -5.93
N PHE A 94 -12.41 -17.74 -6.72
CA PHE A 94 -11.00 -17.35 -6.72
C PHE A 94 -10.61 -16.72 -5.39
N PHE A 95 -11.35 -15.74 -4.90
CA PHE A 95 -11.06 -15.07 -3.62
C PHE A 95 -11.24 -16.03 -2.44
N ALA A 96 -12.27 -16.88 -2.45
CA ALA A 96 -12.43 -17.92 -1.43
C ALA A 96 -11.23 -18.89 -1.40
N LEU A 97 -10.75 -19.32 -2.58
CA LEU A 97 -9.56 -20.17 -2.67
C LEU A 97 -8.29 -19.44 -2.23
N ALA A 98 -8.10 -18.18 -2.65
CA ALA A 98 -6.96 -17.37 -2.26
C ALA A 98 -6.91 -17.19 -0.75
N ASN A 99 -8.03 -16.84 -0.12
CA ASN A 99 -8.17 -16.76 1.33
C ASN A 99 -7.87 -18.11 2.01
N GLN A 100 -8.37 -19.22 1.48
CA GLN A 100 -8.10 -20.55 2.03
C GLN A 100 -6.60 -20.92 1.97
N VAL A 101 -5.89 -20.49 0.93
CA VAL A 101 -4.46 -20.74 0.75
C VAL A 101 -3.60 -19.79 1.60
N MET A 102 -4.02 -18.53 1.77
CA MET A 102 -3.25 -17.51 2.46
C MET A 102 -3.49 -17.46 3.97
N ALA A 103 -4.68 -17.81 4.47
CA ALA A 103 -4.97 -17.81 5.91
C ALA A 103 -4.05 -18.73 6.74
N PRO A 104 -3.61 -19.91 6.26
CA PRO A 104 -2.59 -20.71 6.95
C PRO A 104 -1.21 -20.05 6.99
N LEU A 105 -0.83 -19.31 5.94
CA LEU A 105 0.41 -18.53 5.91
C LEU A 105 0.34 -17.38 6.92
N ASP A 106 -0.80 -16.71 7.04
CA ASP A 106 -1.02 -15.71 8.09
C ASP A 106 -0.92 -16.33 9.51
N ALA A 107 -1.25 -17.60 9.69
CA ALA A 107 -1.11 -18.25 10.98
C ALA A 107 0.34 -18.50 11.43
N SER A 108 1.30 -18.43 10.50
CA SER A 108 2.72 -18.72 10.73
C SER A 108 3.45 -17.58 11.45
N THR A 109 4.69 -17.85 11.88
CA THR A 109 5.59 -16.86 12.49
C THR A 109 6.91 -16.94 11.76
N ASP A 110 7.45 -15.79 11.36
CA ASP A 110 8.73 -15.73 10.66
C ASP A 110 9.90 -16.14 11.57
N GLU A 111 10.99 -16.61 10.96
CA GLU A 111 12.20 -16.99 11.70
C GLU A 111 12.76 -15.78 12.46
N GLY A 112 13.13 -15.98 13.73
CA GLY A 112 13.62 -14.91 14.61
C GLY A 112 12.51 -14.11 15.31
N ILE A 113 11.25 -14.24 14.90
CA ILE A 113 10.13 -13.57 15.57
C ILE A 113 9.65 -14.38 16.76
N THR A 114 9.82 -13.81 17.95
CA THR A 114 9.34 -14.38 19.22
C THR A 114 8.30 -13.47 19.85
N ARG A 115 7.43 -14.07 20.68
CA ARG A 115 6.45 -13.33 21.47
C ARG A 115 7.15 -12.26 22.32
N PRO A 116 6.68 -11.00 22.34
CA PRO A 116 7.27 -9.96 23.17
C PRO A 116 6.94 -10.18 24.65
N ASP A 117 7.91 -9.90 25.53
CA ASP A 117 7.69 -9.90 26.98
C ASP A 117 7.23 -8.52 27.49
N SER A 118 7.48 -7.46 26.73
CA SER A 118 7.14 -6.09 27.15
C SER A 118 5.62 -5.88 27.25
N PRO A 119 5.13 -5.26 28.35
CA PRO A 119 3.72 -4.93 28.49
C PRO A 119 3.23 -3.87 27.49
N ASN A 120 4.13 -3.12 26.83
CA ASN A 120 3.83 -2.07 25.85
C ASN A 120 3.51 -2.61 24.45
N ARG A 121 3.55 -3.93 24.26
CA ARG A 121 3.38 -4.60 22.97
C ARG A 121 2.22 -5.59 23.04
N SER A 122 1.34 -5.57 22.05
CA SER A 122 0.27 -6.57 21.91
C SER A 122 0.84 -7.98 21.78
N GLY A 123 0.09 -8.98 22.23
CA GLY A 123 0.55 -10.37 22.26
C GLY A 123 1.44 -10.72 23.46
N SER A 124 1.87 -9.75 24.27
CA SER A 124 2.62 -10.02 25.51
C SER A 124 1.79 -10.78 26.57
N PRO A 125 2.40 -11.32 27.64
CA PRO A 125 1.66 -12.01 28.71
C PRO A 125 0.49 -11.24 29.33
N GLY A 126 0.56 -9.90 29.36
CA GLY A 126 -0.48 -9.03 29.89
C GLY A 126 -1.40 -8.40 28.83
N SER A 127 -1.23 -8.76 27.55
CA SER A 127 -2.03 -8.20 26.44
C SER A 127 -3.46 -8.75 26.43
N LEU A 128 -4.42 -7.92 26.02
CA LEU A 128 -5.79 -8.36 25.72
C LEU A 128 -5.87 -9.15 24.41
N VAL A 129 -4.87 -9.00 23.55
CA VAL A 129 -4.78 -9.68 22.26
C VAL A 129 -3.83 -10.87 22.39
N GLU A 130 -4.33 -12.09 22.13
CA GLU A 130 -3.48 -13.27 22.17
C GLU A 130 -2.46 -13.26 21.03
N TRP A 131 -1.19 -13.55 21.33
CA TRP A 131 -0.09 -13.66 20.35
C TRP A 131 -0.43 -14.53 19.12
N SER A 132 -1.15 -15.62 19.34
CA SER A 132 -1.60 -16.56 18.30
C SER A 132 -2.58 -15.92 17.29
N THR A 133 -3.29 -14.86 17.68
CA THR A 133 -4.36 -14.23 16.88
C THR A 133 -3.89 -13.07 16.02
N LEU A 134 -2.71 -12.50 16.29
CA LEU A 134 -2.17 -11.31 15.61
C LEU A 134 -1.90 -11.46 14.11
N GLY A 135 -1.90 -12.68 13.58
CA GLY A 135 -1.45 -12.94 12.22
C GLY A 135 0.06 -12.79 12.05
N ARG A 136 0.59 -13.15 10.88
CA ARG A 136 2.04 -13.22 10.63
C ARG A 136 2.67 -11.83 10.68
N GLN A 137 2.05 -10.87 9.99
CA GLN A 137 2.53 -9.49 9.91
C GLN A 137 2.36 -8.75 11.24
N GLY A 138 1.26 -8.96 11.95
CA GLY A 138 1.05 -8.39 13.28
C GLY A 138 2.09 -8.86 14.30
N ARG A 139 2.45 -10.16 14.27
CA ARG A 139 3.55 -10.71 15.09
C ARG A 139 4.89 -10.06 14.78
N THR A 140 5.20 -9.86 13.50
CA THR A 140 6.43 -9.16 13.09
C THR A 140 6.42 -7.72 13.59
N PHE A 141 5.32 -6.98 13.41
CA PHE A 141 5.18 -5.59 13.85
C PHE A 141 5.38 -5.43 15.36
N VAL A 142 4.73 -6.25 16.19
CA VAL A 142 4.83 -6.10 17.65
C VAL A 142 6.15 -6.61 18.22
N SER A 143 6.90 -7.46 17.51
CA SER A 143 8.15 -8.06 17.99
C SER A 143 9.42 -7.39 17.48
N THR A 144 9.32 -6.47 16.53
CA THR A 144 10.47 -5.79 15.92
C THR A 144 10.47 -4.29 16.23
N GLY A 145 11.34 -3.51 15.60
CA GLY A 145 11.54 -2.09 15.86
C GLY A 145 12.82 -1.77 16.67
N PRO A 146 13.22 -0.48 16.70
CA PRO A 146 14.28 0.01 17.57
C PRO A 146 14.03 -0.32 19.04
N THR A 147 15.10 -0.71 19.74
CA THR A 147 15.05 -0.85 21.20
C THR A 147 15.32 0.50 21.86
N VAL A 148 14.96 0.63 23.14
CA VAL A 148 15.34 1.79 23.96
C VAL A 148 16.86 2.01 23.95
N GLY A 149 17.67 0.96 23.83
CA GLY A 149 19.13 1.06 23.71
C GLY A 149 19.56 1.72 22.41
N ASP A 150 18.93 1.38 21.28
CA ASP A 150 19.22 1.99 19.98
C ASP A 150 18.79 3.46 19.96
N LEU A 151 17.59 3.73 20.47
CA LEU A 151 17.07 5.10 20.58
C LEU A 151 17.96 5.96 21.48
N ASN A 152 18.44 5.42 22.61
CA ASN A 152 19.37 6.13 23.48
C ASN A 152 20.77 6.30 22.87
N LEU A 153 21.22 5.35 22.04
CA LEU A 153 22.48 5.49 21.32
C LEU A 153 22.43 6.67 20.34
N PHE A 154 21.28 6.93 19.74
CA PHE A 154 21.05 8.11 18.91
C PHE A 154 20.80 9.38 19.73
N HIS A 155 19.89 9.35 20.71
CA HIS A 155 19.44 10.56 21.43
C HIS A 155 20.29 10.97 22.64
N GLY A 156 21.21 10.11 23.09
CA GLY A 156 22.03 10.37 24.28
C GLY A 156 21.33 10.13 25.62
N GLY A 157 20.16 9.47 25.64
CA GLY A 157 19.44 9.10 26.85
C GLY A 157 17.98 9.59 26.90
N GLY A 158 17.18 8.98 27.78
CA GLY A 158 15.79 9.37 28.03
C GLY A 158 14.78 8.89 27.00
N ALA A 159 15.13 7.96 26.12
CA ALA A 159 14.18 7.34 25.20
C ALA A 159 13.18 6.44 25.93
N LEU A 160 11.94 6.44 25.45
CA LEU A 160 10.89 5.55 25.91
C LEU A 160 10.81 4.32 25.00
N GLU A 161 10.20 3.24 25.49
CA GLU A 161 9.87 2.11 24.61
C GLU A 161 8.63 2.47 23.78
N PRO A 162 8.68 2.37 22.44
CA PRO A 162 7.53 2.57 21.58
C PRO A 162 6.40 1.57 21.91
N ILE A 163 5.16 2.06 21.93
CA ILE A 163 3.98 1.21 22.10
C ILE A 163 3.54 0.66 20.74
N ARG A 164 3.34 -0.65 20.68
CA ARG A 164 2.89 -1.35 19.47
C ARG A 164 1.59 -2.10 19.77
N VAL A 165 0.47 -1.53 19.32
CA VAL A 165 -0.85 -2.13 19.47
C VAL A 165 -1.32 -2.72 18.15
N TYR A 166 -1.79 -3.96 18.17
CA TYR A 166 -2.23 -4.62 16.95
C TYR A 166 -3.33 -5.66 17.21
N ALA A 167 -4.31 -5.75 16.31
CA ALA A 167 -5.26 -6.85 16.26
C ALA A 167 -5.26 -7.52 14.88
N GLY A 168 -5.17 -8.85 14.88
CA GLY A 168 -5.29 -9.65 13.66
C GLY A 168 -6.75 -10.00 13.36
N LEU A 169 -6.98 -10.58 12.18
CA LEU A 169 -8.33 -11.02 11.76
C LEU A 169 -8.98 -12.01 12.73
N ARG A 170 -8.17 -12.77 13.47
CA ARG A 170 -8.66 -13.79 14.42
C ARG A 170 -8.77 -13.29 15.86
N SER A 171 -8.42 -12.03 16.12
CA SER A 171 -8.43 -11.47 17.48
C SER A 171 -9.86 -11.24 17.99
N ALA A 172 -10.79 -10.91 17.11
CA ALA A 172 -12.23 -10.86 17.39
C ALA A 172 -13.04 -11.04 16.08
N PRO A 173 -14.31 -11.47 16.13
CA PRO A 173 -15.05 -11.87 14.92
C PRO A 173 -15.54 -10.70 14.06
N THR A 174 -15.78 -9.52 14.64
CA THR A 174 -16.26 -8.32 13.89
C THR A 174 -15.19 -7.24 13.81
N VAL A 175 -15.37 -6.26 12.91
CA VAL A 175 -14.47 -5.09 12.81
C VAL A 175 -14.58 -4.24 14.07
N GLU A 176 -15.79 -4.03 14.58
CA GLU A 176 -16.09 -3.23 15.77
C GLU A 176 -15.47 -3.83 17.03
N GLU A 177 -15.57 -5.15 17.20
CA GLU A 177 -14.93 -5.82 18.34
C GLU A 177 -13.41 -5.77 18.25
N ARG A 178 -12.83 -5.84 17.04
CA ARG A 178 -11.37 -5.67 16.84
C ARG A 178 -10.94 -4.23 17.13
N ALA A 179 -11.70 -3.23 16.69
CA ALA A 179 -11.45 -1.82 16.99
C ALA A 179 -11.52 -1.53 18.49
N MET A 180 -12.56 -2.04 19.17
CA MET A 180 -12.72 -1.92 20.62
C MET A 180 -11.59 -2.64 21.38
N LEU A 181 -11.14 -3.80 20.88
CA LEU A 181 -10.02 -4.53 21.45
C LEU A 181 -8.72 -3.71 21.35
N VAL A 182 -8.46 -3.08 20.20
CA VAL A 182 -7.32 -2.17 20.01
C VAL A 182 -7.43 -0.95 20.91
N LEU A 183 -8.60 -0.31 21.02
CA LEU A 183 -8.80 0.82 21.93
C LEU A 183 -8.49 0.44 23.38
N ASN A 184 -9.01 -0.69 23.86
CA ASN A 184 -8.75 -1.14 25.22
C ASN A 184 -7.26 -1.47 25.45
N GLU A 185 -6.58 -1.98 24.44
CA GLU A 185 -5.14 -2.24 24.49
C GLU A 185 -4.31 -0.94 24.49
N LEU A 186 -4.74 0.10 23.75
CA LEU A 186 -4.17 1.45 23.82
C LEU A 186 -4.33 2.06 25.21
N ILE A 187 -5.52 1.94 25.82
CA ILE A 187 -5.76 2.39 27.20
C ILE A 187 -4.85 1.63 28.18
N ARG A 188 -4.78 0.29 28.06
CA ARG A 188 -3.97 -0.57 28.93
C ARG A 188 -2.47 -0.22 28.89
N THR A 189 -1.99 0.22 27.73
CA THR A 189 -0.58 0.55 27.51
C THR A 189 -0.26 2.02 27.79
N ASN A 190 -1.23 2.80 28.26
CA ASN A 190 -1.12 4.25 28.44
C ASN A 190 -0.69 4.97 27.15
N ALA A 191 -1.20 4.52 26.00
CA ALA A 191 -0.87 5.09 24.70
C ALA A 191 -1.30 6.56 24.56
N PHE A 192 -2.36 6.95 25.27
CA PHE A 192 -2.85 8.33 25.29
C PHE A 192 -2.05 9.27 26.22
N GLU A 193 -1.01 8.77 26.90
CA GLU A 193 -0.04 9.59 27.64
C GLU A 193 1.22 9.87 26.82
N ARG A 194 1.30 9.37 25.59
CA ARG A 194 2.43 9.60 24.68
C ARG A 194 2.36 10.97 24.04
N GLU A 195 3.47 11.43 23.49
CA GLU A 195 3.51 12.63 22.68
C GLU A 195 2.74 12.41 21.36
N VAL A 196 2.95 11.24 20.73
CA VAL A 196 2.38 10.93 19.42
C VAL A 196 1.54 9.64 19.45
N LEU A 197 0.34 9.69 18.89
CA LEU A 197 -0.49 8.53 18.59
C LEU A 197 -0.67 8.40 17.07
N VAL A 198 -0.37 7.23 16.52
CA VAL A 198 -0.60 6.92 15.10
C VAL A 198 -1.61 5.79 14.96
N VAL A 199 -2.71 6.06 14.27
CA VAL A 199 -3.59 5.00 13.76
C VAL A 199 -3.18 4.69 12.33
N ALA A 200 -2.63 3.49 12.15
CA ALA A 200 -2.05 3.03 10.91
C ALA A 200 -2.99 2.02 10.23
N THR A 201 -3.43 2.34 9.01
CA THR A 201 -4.13 1.38 8.17
C THR A 201 -3.10 0.44 7.54
N THR A 202 -3.29 -0.86 7.74
CA THR A 202 -2.39 -1.89 7.22
C THR A 202 -2.52 -2.06 5.71
N THR A 203 -1.60 -2.77 5.09
CA THR A 203 -1.84 -3.36 3.75
C THR A 203 -2.68 -4.64 3.87
N GLY A 204 -3.03 -5.27 2.73
CA GLY A 204 -3.88 -6.47 2.65
C GLY A 204 -3.56 -7.55 3.68
N THR A 205 -2.30 -8.00 3.77
CA THR A 205 -1.88 -9.06 4.71
C THR A 205 -1.75 -8.61 6.16
N GLY A 206 -2.05 -7.34 6.47
CA GLY A 206 -1.81 -6.75 7.78
C GLY A 206 -0.44 -6.11 7.96
N LYS A 207 0.36 -5.93 6.89
CA LYS A 207 1.69 -5.34 7.00
C LYS A 207 1.60 -3.84 7.29
N LEU A 208 2.36 -3.40 8.29
CA LEU A 208 2.79 -2.01 8.49
C LEU A 208 4.25 -1.87 8.03
N GLU A 209 4.57 -0.77 7.36
CA GLU A 209 5.89 -0.61 6.75
C GLU A 209 6.95 -0.29 7.80
N THR A 210 7.89 -1.22 7.97
CA THR A 210 9.01 -1.10 8.90
C THR A 210 9.80 0.18 8.70
N ASN A 211 10.08 0.57 7.44
CA ASN A 211 10.84 1.78 7.16
C ASN A 211 10.13 3.04 7.67
N ALA A 212 8.80 3.05 7.70
CA ALA A 212 8.01 4.12 8.30
C ALA A 212 7.99 4.03 9.83
N MET A 213 7.73 2.84 10.38
CA MET A 213 7.57 2.63 11.81
C MET A 213 8.86 2.86 12.61
N ASP A 214 9.99 2.40 12.09
CA ASP A 214 11.30 2.57 12.73
C ASP A 214 11.72 4.03 12.75
N SER A 215 11.54 4.70 11.62
CA SER A 215 11.91 6.09 11.45
C SER A 215 11.13 6.97 12.41
N LEU A 216 9.82 6.73 12.54
CA LEU A 216 8.97 7.43 13.49
C LEU A 216 9.47 7.25 14.93
N ASP A 217 9.85 6.04 15.34
CA ASP A 217 10.38 5.79 16.70
C ASP A 217 11.63 6.63 16.98
N PHE A 218 12.50 6.85 15.99
CA PHE A 218 13.65 7.74 16.16
C PHE A 218 13.23 9.21 16.20
N VAL A 219 12.31 9.63 15.34
CA VAL A 219 11.80 11.00 15.27
C VAL A 219 11.18 11.42 16.61
N THR A 220 10.38 10.54 17.23
CA THR A 220 9.69 10.81 18.50
C THR A 220 10.49 10.36 19.73
N LYS A 221 11.74 9.91 19.57
CA LYS A 221 12.56 9.37 20.67
C LYS A 221 11.87 8.20 21.42
N GLY A 222 10.99 7.48 20.73
CA GLY A 222 10.19 6.37 21.24
C GLY A 222 8.97 6.80 22.06
N ASP A 223 8.67 8.10 22.12
CA ASP A 223 7.45 8.66 22.71
C ASP A 223 6.28 8.59 21.71
N VAL A 224 5.97 7.36 21.29
CA VAL A 224 4.94 7.10 20.29
C VAL A 224 4.18 5.82 20.59
N ALA A 225 2.88 5.85 20.29
CA ALA A 225 2.05 4.66 20.18
C ALA A 225 1.55 4.48 18.75
N VAL A 226 1.69 3.27 18.21
CA VAL A 226 1.14 2.93 16.89
C VAL A 226 0.14 1.79 17.01
N ALA A 227 -1.06 2.00 16.48
CA ALA A 227 -2.15 1.03 16.42
C ALA A 227 -2.45 0.60 14.99
N GLY A 228 -2.70 -0.70 14.76
CA GLY A 228 -3.16 -1.22 13.48
C GLY A 228 -4.11 -2.41 13.62
N VAL A 229 -4.97 -2.60 12.62
CA VAL A 229 -5.90 -3.74 12.54
C VAL A 229 -5.80 -4.39 11.17
N GLN A 230 -5.61 -5.70 11.14
CA GLN A 230 -5.63 -6.48 9.91
C GLN A 230 -7.06 -6.58 9.35
N TYR A 231 -7.25 -6.31 8.06
CA TYR A 231 -8.53 -6.46 7.38
C TYR A 231 -8.61 -7.63 6.40
N SER A 232 -7.48 -8.14 5.88
CA SER A 232 -7.47 -9.23 4.89
C SER A 232 -6.35 -10.27 5.10
N TYR A 233 -6.49 -11.41 4.44
CA TYR A 233 -5.42 -12.40 4.27
C TYR A 233 -4.69 -12.23 2.92
N LEU A 234 -5.26 -11.45 2.01
CA LEU A 234 -4.79 -11.34 0.64
C LEU A 234 -3.52 -10.48 0.55
N SER A 235 -2.68 -10.76 -0.45
CA SER A 235 -1.56 -9.89 -0.80
C SER A 235 -2.06 -8.55 -1.32
N SER A 236 -1.28 -7.48 -1.16
CA SER A 236 -1.69 -6.11 -1.52
C SER A 236 -2.24 -5.97 -2.95
N VAL A 237 -1.63 -6.67 -3.93
CA VAL A 237 -2.10 -6.67 -5.33
C VAL A 237 -3.44 -7.40 -5.50
N LEU A 238 -3.69 -8.46 -4.74
CA LEU A 238 -4.97 -9.18 -4.79
C LEU A 238 -6.06 -8.40 -4.05
N SER A 239 -5.74 -7.80 -2.90
CA SER A 239 -6.65 -6.91 -2.18
C SER A 239 -7.04 -5.70 -3.02
N LEU A 240 -6.16 -5.21 -3.89
CA LEU A 240 -6.45 -4.08 -4.80
C LEU A 240 -7.56 -4.42 -5.81
N LEU A 241 -7.85 -5.70 -6.01
CA LEU A 241 -8.87 -6.15 -6.95
C LEU A 241 -10.21 -6.49 -6.28
N GLY A 242 -10.29 -6.49 -4.95
CA GLY A 242 -11.46 -7.06 -4.27
C GLY A 242 -11.67 -6.79 -2.79
N ASP A 243 -10.77 -6.07 -2.09
CA ASP A 243 -10.93 -5.75 -0.65
C ASP A 243 -11.06 -4.23 -0.40
N GLU A 244 -11.50 -3.43 -1.38
CA GLU A 244 -11.66 -1.97 -1.24
C GLU A 244 -12.70 -1.60 -0.17
N ASP A 245 -13.80 -2.33 -0.11
CA ASP A 245 -14.85 -2.11 0.89
C ASP A 245 -14.36 -2.50 2.29
N GLU A 246 -13.65 -3.63 2.43
CA GLU A 246 -13.15 -4.13 3.70
C GLU A 246 -12.08 -3.22 4.31
N VAL A 247 -11.16 -2.67 3.51
CA VAL A 247 -10.16 -1.73 4.02
C VAL A 247 -10.81 -0.42 4.45
N LYS A 248 -11.80 0.08 3.69
CA LYS A 248 -12.54 1.30 4.02
C LYS A 248 -13.34 1.14 5.31
N GLU A 249 -14.13 0.07 5.43
CA GLU A 249 -14.91 -0.23 6.63
C GLU A 249 -13.98 -0.36 7.86
N THR A 250 -12.89 -1.13 7.73
CA THR A 250 -11.95 -1.33 8.84
C THR A 250 -11.27 -0.02 9.25
N SER A 251 -10.80 0.78 8.30
CA SER A 251 -10.17 2.08 8.58
C SER A 251 -11.12 3.03 9.30
N GLN A 252 -12.35 3.17 8.81
CA GLN A 252 -13.35 4.07 9.39
C GLN A 252 -13.75 3.63 10.79
N VAL A 253 -14.13 2.35 10.99
CA VAL A 253 -14.55 1.86 12.31
C VAL A 253 -13.43 1.96 13.35
N VAL A 254 -12.18 1.66 12.97
CA VAL A 254 -11.02 1.78 13.88
C VAL A 254 -10.75 3.24 14.21
N PHE A 255 -10.78 4.12 13.22
CA PHE A 255 -10.61 5.56 13.44
C PHE A 255 -11.69 6.12 14.35
N ASP A 256 -12.97 5.95 14.00
CA ASP A 256 -14.11 6.49 14.76
C ASP A 256 -14.06 6.00 16.23
N THR A 257 -13.69 4.74 16.45
CA THR A 257 -13.57 4.17 17.80
C THR A 257 -12.45 4.82 18.62
N ILE A 258 -11.26 5.01 18.03
CA ILE A 258 -10.10 5.56 18.74
C ILE A 258 -10.21 7.08 18.86
N HIS A 259 -10.61 7.76 17.78
CA HIS A 259 -10.85 9.21 17.73
C HIS A 259 -11.96 9.61 18.68
N GLY A 260 -13.04 8.84 18.79
CA GLY A 260 -14.12 9.08 19.75
C GLY A 260 -13.63 9.08 21.21
N TYR A 261 -12.65 8.23 21.56
CA TYR A 261 -12.03 8.27 22.89
C TYR A 261 -11.05 9.43 23.02
N TRP A 262 -10.14 9.60 22.04
CA TRP A 262 -9.12 10.65 22.03
C TRP A 262 -9.72 12.06 22.10
N SER A 263 -10.78 12.32 21.34
CA SER A 263 -11.46 13.61 21.29
C SER A 263 -12.21 13.97 22.58
N ALA A 264 -12.52 12.98 23.42
CA ALA A 264 -13.13 13.17 24.73
C ALA A 264 -12.12 13.50 25.84
N LEU A 265 -10.82 13.34 25.58
CA LEU A 265 -9.75 13.75 26.50
C LEU A 265 -9.61 15.29 26.51
N PRO A 266 -9.12 15.89 27.61
CA PRO A 266 -8.76 17.30 27.63
C PRO A 266 -7.74 17.62 26.52
N GLU A 267 -7.92 18.76 25.85
CA GLU A 267 -7.11 19.15 24.68
C GLU A 267 -5.61 19.26 25.01
N ASP A 268 -5.27 19.71 26.22
CA ASP A 268 -3.88 19.84 26.69
C ASP A 268 -3.25 18.51 27.15
N ASP A 269 -4.05 17.44 27.32
CA ASP A 269 -3.62 16.16 27.90
C ASP A 269 -3.58 15.01 26.87
N ARG A 270 -3.99 15.26 25.62
CA ARG A 270 -4.08 14.22 24.58
C ARG A 270 -2.88 14.26 23.63
N PRO A 271 -2.43 13.11 23.10
CA PRO A 271 -1.31 13.05 22.14
C PRO A 271 -1.67 13.78 20.85
N GLU A 272 -0.65 14.23 20.12
CA GLU A 272 -0.83 14.57 18.72
C GLU A 272 -1.26 13.31 17.95
N PHE A 273 -2.30 13.43 17.14
CA PHE A 273 -2.94 12.31 16.48
C PHE A 273 -2.66 12.32 14.98
N TYR A 274 -1.94 11.30 14.51
CA TYR A 274 -1.59 11.12 13.11
C TYR A 274 -2.19 9.86 12.49
N LEU A 275 -2.36 9.89 11.17
CA LEU A 275 -2.74 8.72 10.38
C LEU A 275 -1.57 8.25 9.51
N TYR A 276 -1.48 6.95 9.26
CA TYR A 276 -0.50 6.37 8.36
C TYR A 276 -1.12 5.31 7.46
N GLY A 277 -0.68 5.26 6.20
CA GLY A 277 -1.04 4.18 5.29
C GLY A 277 -0.05 4.03 4.15
N LEU A 278 0.28 2.78 3.80
CA LEU A 278 1.02 2.43 2.58
C LEU A 278 0.08 1.67 1.63
N SER A 279 0.12 1.94 0.33
CA SER A 279 -0.68 1.21 -0.66
C SER A 279 -2.18 1.33 -0.36
N LEU A 280 -2.93 0.23 -0.34
CA LEU A 280 -4.32 0.20 0.16
C LEU A 280 -4.49 0.79 1.57
N GLY A 281 -3.45 0.81 2.39
CA GLY A 281 -3.48 1.53 3.66
C GLY A 281 -3.67 3.04 3.46
N ALA A 282 -3.03 3.64 2.45
CA ALA A 282 -3.24 5.05 2.10
C ALA A 282 -4.68 5.27 1.61
N PHE A 283 -5.22 4.38 0.78
CA PHE A 283 -6.63 4.41 0.38
C PHE A 283 -7.59 4.36 1.60
N GLY A 284 -7.31 3.50 2.57
CA GLY A 284 -8.08 3.45 3.83
C GLY A 284 -7.98 4.76 4.63
N VAL A 285 -6.81 5.40 4.68
CA VAL A 285 -6.63 6.72 5.30
C VAL A 285 -7.42 7.81 4.56
N GLU A 286 -7.45 7.81 3.23
CA GLU A 286 -8.28 8.76 2.45
C GLU A 286 -9.77 8.63 2.80
N SER A 287 -10.24 7.41 3.04
CA SER A 287 -11.63 7.17 3.45
C SER A 287 -11.98 7.76 4.83
N ILE A 288 -10.98 7.95 5.69
CA ILE A 288 -11.11 8.62 6.99
C ILE A 288 -11.09 10.15 6.79
N LEU A 289 -10.18 10.66 5.96
CA LEU A 289 -9.97 12.11 5.74
C LEU A 289 -11.21 12.83 5.17
N THR A 290 -12.15 12.08 4.60
CA THR A 290 -13.43 12.61 4.09
C THR A 290 -14.55 12.63 5.14
N SER A 291 -14.28 12.19 6.38
CA SER A 291 -15.24 12.15 7.48
C SER A 291 -15.49 13.52 8.12
N ILE A 292 -16.73 13.76 8.55
CA ILE A 292 -17.14 14.98 9.26
C ILE A 292 -16.51 15.08 10.67
N GLU A 293 -16.12 13.97 11.27
CA GLU A 293 -15.58 13.93 12.64
C GLU A 293 -14.29 14.75 12.78
N ILE A 294 -13.46 14.76 11.73
CA ILE A 294 -12.23 15.54 11.65
C ILE A 294 -12.50 17.04 11.70
N ILE A 295 -13.68 17.51 11.29
CA ILE A 295 -14.00 18.95 11.33
C ILE A 295 -14.16 19.45 12.77
N ASN A 296 -14.70 18.63 13.66
CA ASN A 296 -14.97 19.03 15.05
C ASN A 296 -13.76 18.86 15.96
N SER A 297 -12.92 17.87 15.69
CA SER A 297 -11.68 17.60 16.43
C SER A 297 -10.63 17.15 15.42
N PRO A 298 -9.91 18.10 14.82
CA PRO A 298 -8.97 17.79 13.75
C PRO A 298 -7.81 16.95 14.27
N ILE A 299 -7.35 16.03 13.43
CA ILE A 299 -6.06 15.35 13.58
C ILE A 299 -4.91 16.30 13.22
N ASP A 300 -3.71 15.99 13.68
CA ASP A 300 -2.51 16.80 13.46
C ASP A 300 -1.87 16.54 12.09
N GLY A 301 -2.04 15.33 11.55
CA GLY A 301 -1.58 15.03 10.19
C GLY A 301 -1.81 13.61 9.71
N ALA A 302 -1.41 13.37 8.46
CA ALA A 302 -1.46 12.05 7.83
C ALA A 302 -0.29 11.87 6.87
N LEU A 303 0.33 10.68 6.91
CA LEU A 303 1.33 10.26 5.94
C LEU A 303 0.78 9.12 5.08
N LEU A 304 0.57 9.40 3.80
CA LEU A 304 0.06 8.49 2.80
C LEU A 304 1.18 8.11 1.83
N VAL A 305 1.54 6.84 1.77
CA VAL A 305 2.67 6.36 0.98
C VAL A 305 2.16 5.49 -0.16
N GLY A 306 2.55 5.82 -1.39
CA GLY A 306 2.15 5.09 -2.60
C GLY A 306 0.65 4.82 -2.69
N PRO A 307 -0.23 5.84 -2.65
CA PRO A 307 -1.67 5.65 -2.79
C PRO A 307 -1.98 4.95 -4.12
N PRO A 308 -2.79 3.88 -4.13
CA PRO A 308 -3.09 3.16 -5.35
C PRO A 308 -4.00 4.00 -6.25
N PHE A 309 -4.02 3.70 -7.54
CA PHE A 309 -4.84 4.41 -8.52
C PHE A 309 -6.36 4.43 -8.23
N VAL A 310 -6.85 3.53 -7.37
CA VAL A 310 -8.25 3.49 -6.91
C VAL A 310 -8.57 4.57 -5.85
N SER A 311 -7.55 5.27 -5.34
CA SER A 311 -7.69 6.40 -4.43
C SER A 311 -8.38 7.60 -5.09
N GLU A 312 -9.64 7.85 -4.72
CA GLU A 312 -10.45 8.93 -5.26
C GLU A 312 -9.92 10.33 -4.86
N LEU A 313 -9.55 10.52 -3.58
CA LEU A 313 -9.05 11.82 -3.11
C LEU A 313 -7.70 12.14 -3.76
N TRP A 314 -6.79 11.16 -3.85
CA TRP A 314 -5.54 11.32 -4.58
C TRP A 314 -5.77 11.71 -6.05
N SER A 315 -6.67 11.01 -6.74
CA SER A 315 -6.98 11.27 -8.16
C SER A 315 -7.50 12.69 -8.36
N GLN A 316 -8.41 13.14 -7.49
CA GLN A 316 -8.93 14.51 -7.49
C GLN A 316 -7.83 15.54 -7.28
N LEU A 317 -6.93 15.33 -6.31
CA LEU A 317 -5.82 16.24 -6.02
C LEU A 317 -4.86 16.39 -7.20
N ILE A 318 -4.63 15.33 -7.97
CA ILE A 318 -3.82 15.38 -9.20
C ILE A 318 -4.55 16.10 -10.32
N GLU A 319 -5.84 15.83 -10.51
CA GLU A 319 -6.64 16.48 -11.56
C GLU A 319 -6.76 17.99 -11.33
N GLU A 320 -6.96 18.40 -10.07
CA GLU A 320 -7.14 19.80 -9.65
C GLU A 320 -5.82 20.51 -9.28
N ARG A 321 -4.66 19.89 -9.53
CA ARG A 321 -3.35 20.45 -9.18
C ARG A 321 -3.09 21.84 -9.78
N ASP A 322 -2.31 22.64 -9.08
CA ASP A 322 -1.88 23.97 -9.50
C ASP A 322 -1.12 23.90 -10.85
N PRO A 323 -1.37 24.86 -11.78
CA PRO A 323 -0.70 24.89 -13.07
C PRO A 323 0.83 24.87 -12.96
N GLY A 324 1.47 24.00 -13.73
CA GLY A 324 2.93 23.88 -13.80
C GLY A 324 3.52 22.79 -12.89
N SER A 325 2.72 22.20 -11.99
CA SER A 325 3.10 21.00 -11.26
C SER A 325 2.86 19.72 -12.10
N THR A 326 3.54 18.62 -11.76
CA THR A 326 3.44 17.34 -12.48
C THR A 326 2.56 16.35 -11.72
N PRO A 327 1.98 15.32 -12.36
CA PRO A 327 1.24 14.29 -11.62
C PRO A 327 2.10 13.52 -10.61
N ALA A 328 3.41 13.43 -10.85
CA ALA A 328 4.36 12.80 -9.92
C ALA A 328 4.62 13.65 -8.68
N LEU A 329 4.63 14.97 -8.81
CA LEU A 329 4.82 15.93 -7.72
C LEU A 329 3.82 17.08 -7.88
N PRO A 330 2.52 16.83 -7.63
CA PRO A 330 1.50 17.85 -7.79
C PRO A 330 1.58 18.85 -6.63
N THR A 331 1.29 20.10 -6.92
CA THR A 331 1.06 21.11 -5.88
C THR A 331 -0.43 21.39 -5.87
N TYR A 332 -1.09 21.29 -4.73
CA TYR A 332 -2.52 21.60 -4.60
C TYR A 332 -2.70 22.79 -3.66
N GLU A 333 -3.38 23.85 -4.11
CA GLU A 333 -3.62 25.07 -3.35
C GLU A 333 -2.36 25.60 -2.63
N GLN A 334 -1.23 25.68 -3.34
CA GLN A 334 0.08 26.11 -2.81
C GLN A 334 0.65 25.22 -1.68
N GLY A 335 0.10 24.02 -1.47
CA GLY A 335 0.55 23.09 -0.45
C GLY A 335 0.15 23.48 0.98
N ARG A 336 -0.97 24.19 1.15
CA ARG A 336 -1.42 24.69 2.47
C ARG A 336 -1.92 23.60 3.41
N THR A 337 -2.51 22.54 2.87
CA THR A 337 -3.04 21.41 3.65
C THR A 337 -2.42 20.10 3.20
N VAL A 338 -2.39 19.89 1.88
CA VAL A 338 -1.86 18.67 1.26
C VAL A 338 -0.57 18.98 0.52
N ARG A 339 0.47 18.19 0.76
CA ARG A 339 1.74 18.26 0.04
C ARG A 339 2.09 16.91 -0.55
N PHE A 340 2.86 16.92 -1.62
CA PHE A 340 3.36 15.73 -2.28
C PHE A 340 4.89 15.76 -2.31
N THR A 341 5.48 14.59 -2.20
CA THR A 341 6.92 14.40 -2.25
C THR A 341 7.28 13.04 -2.83
N ASN A 342 8.56 12.88 -3.15
CA ASN A 342 9.16 11.61 -3.51
C ASN A 342 10.51 11.42 -2.79
N GLU A 343 11.21 10.35 -3.13
CA GLU A 343 12.55 9.98 -2.65
C GLU A 343 13.62 11.07 -2.82
N HIS A 344 13.41 11.99 -3.77
CA HIS A 344 14.40 12.99 -4.14
C HIS A 344 14.06 14.40 -3.64
N SER A 345 12.81 14.67 -3.28
CA SER A 345 12.32 16.01 -2.98
C SER A 345 11.85 16.23 -1.55
N VAL A 346 11.78 15.19 -0.72
CA VAL A 346 11.22 15.28 0.64
C VAL A 346 11.99 16.23 1.55
N ALA A 347 13.32 16.21 1.48
CA ALA A 347 14.18 17.15 2.21
C ALA A 347 14.03 18.61 1.74
N SER A 348 13.34 18.85 0.61
CA SER A 348 13.11 20.17 0.01
C SER A 348 11.64 20.59 0.03
N LEU A 349 10.78 19.90 0.80
CA LEU A 349 9.39 20.30 1.00
C LEU A 349 9.28 21.78 1.37
N SER A 350 8.38 22.49 0.69
CA SER A 350 8.34 23.97 0.70
C SER A 350 8.24 24.54 2.13
N SER A 351 8.98 25.61 2.42
CA SER A 351 8.93 26.32 3.71
C SER A 351 7.71 27.26 3.87
N GLY A 352 6.72 27.16 2.98
CA GLY A 352 5.47 27.90 3.10
C GLY A 352 4.67 27.46 4.33
N GLU A 353 3.71 28.27 4.75
CA GLU A 353 2.81 27.95 5.86
C GLU A 353 2.04 26.65 5.54
N TRP A 354 2.05 25.70 6.49
CA TRP A 354 1.27 24.47 6.45
C TRP A 354 0.25 24.55 7.58
N GLY A 355 -1.03 24.36 7.26
CA GLY A 355 -2.12 24.43 8.24
C GLY A 355 -1.99 23.39 9.37
N GLY A 356 -2.88 23.50 10.36
CA GLY A 356 -2.85 22.65 11.56
C GLY A 356 -2.98 21.15 11.30
N THR A 357 -3.66 20.75 10.21
CA THR A 357 -3.71 19.36 9.76
C THR A 357 -2.81 19.16 8.55
N ARG A 358 -1.71 18.41 8.73
CA ARG A 358 -0.64 18.25 7.75
C ARG A 358 -0.75 16.93 7.00
N ILE A 359 -1.18 16.95 5.73
CA ILE A 359 -1.34 15.74 4.91
C ILE A 359 -0.21 15.65 3.90
N LEU A 360 0.59 14.58 3.96
CA LEU A 360 1.71 14.35 3.06
C LEU A 360 1.53 13.05 2.27
N TYR A 361 1.62 13.16 0.95
CA TYR A 361 1.73 12.04 0.04
C TYR A 361 3.21 11.81 -0.34
N LEU A 362 3.71 10.60 -0.08
CA LEU A 362 5.01 10.14 -0.56
C LEU A 362 4.80 9.14 -1.71
N GLN A 363 5.24 9.48 -2.92
CA GLN A 363 5.02 8.64 -4.10
C GLN A 363 6.20 8.69 -5.07
N ASN A 364 6.53 7.54 -5.65
CA ASN A 364 7.58 7.43 -6.67
C ASN A 364 6.97 7.58 -8.07
N ALA A 365 7.65 8.31 -8.96
CA ALA A 365 7.15 8.49 -10.33
C ALA A 365 7.12 7.17 -11.12
N SER A 366 7.96 6.21 -10.71
CA SER A 366 8.03 4.87 -11.29
C SER A 366 7.06 3.86 -10.66
N ASP A 367 6.21 4.26 -9.72
CA ASP A 367 5.30 3.36 -9.01
C ASP A 367 4.08 2.97 -9.87
N PRO A 368 3.99 1.72 -10.37
CA PRO A 368 2.86 1.30 -11.17
C PRO A 368 1.59 1.14 -10.32
N ILE A 369 1.68 0.99 -8.99
CA ILE A 369 0.50 0.91 -8.11
C ILE A 369 -0.20 2.26 -8.07
N VAL A 370 0.58 3.35 -8.07
CA VAL A 370 0.09 4.72 -8.07
C VAL A 370 -0.45 5.13 -9.44
N PHE A 371 0.30 4.86 -10.52
CA PHE A 371 0.02 5.42 -11.84
C PHE A 371 -0.64 4.47 -12.86
N PHE A 372 -1.03 3.26 -12.45
CA PHE A 372 -1.88 2.41 -13.29
C PHE A 372 -3.24 3.08 -13.49
N ASP A 373 -3.80 2.99 -14.69
CA ASP A 373 -5.14 3.48 -14.98
C ASP A 373 -5.70 2.65 -16.15
N PRO A 374 -6.91 2.07 -16.04
CA PRO A 374 -7.56 1.40 -17.16
C PRO A 374 -7.65 2.25 -18.43
N ASP A 375 -7.78 3.57 -18.29
CA ASP A 375 -7.92 4.52 -19.40
C ASP A 375 -6.63 4.66 -20.22
N LEU A 376 -5.48 4.22 -19.69
CA LEU A 376 -4.23 4.05 -20.45
C LEU A 376 -4.41 3.22 -21.73
N LEU A 377 -5.48 2.42 -21.82
CA LEU A 377 -5.82 1.64 -23.00
C LEU A 377 -6.09 2.53 -24.22
N LEU A 378 -6.76 3.67 -24.01
CA LEU A 378 -7.25 4.54 -25.08
C LEU A 378 -6.69 5.96 -25.01
N ASP A 379 -6.29 6.41 -23.83
CA ASP A 379 -5.88 7.78 -23.56
C ASP A 379 -4.42 7.88 -23.09
N GLN A 380 -3.72 8.90 -23.56
CA GLN A 380 -2.37 9.21 -23.12
C GLN A 380 -2.43 9.93 -21.76
N PRO A 381 -1.82 9.38 -20.70
CA PRO A 381 -1.86 9.98 -19.38
C PRO A 381 -0.97 11.22 -19.32
N ASP A 382 -1.32 12.13 -18.41
CA ASP A 382 -0.56 13.36 -18.16
C ASP A 382 0.90 13.09 -17.85
N TRP A 383 1.20 12.07 -17.04
CA TRP A 383 2.57 11.74 -16.60
C TRP A 383 3.49 11.23 -17.72
N LEU A 384 2.94 10.94 -18.91
CA LEU A 384 3.72 10.63 -20.13
C LEU A 384 3.82 11.79 -21.13
N ARG A 385 3.20 12.94 -20.85
CA ARG A 385 3.30 14.12 -21.72
C ARG A 385 4.66 14.80 -21.55
N GLU A 386 5.05 15.55 -22.57
CA GLU A 386 6.30 16.32 -22.56
C GLU A 386 6.30 17.32 -21.39
N GLY A 387 7.39 17.36 -20.63
CA GLY A 387 7.53 18.24 -19.45
C GLY A 387 6.73 17.81 -18.20
N GLN A 388 6.00 16.69 -18.24
CA GLN A 388 5.20 16.18 -17.10
C GLN A 388 5.77 14.90 -16.49
N ARG A 389 6.78 14.31 -17.12
CA ARG A 389 7.41 13.05 -16.69
C ARG A 389 8.20 13.26 -15.41
N GLY A 390 8.01 12.37 -14.44
CA GLY A 390 8.88 12.29 -13.27
C GLY A 390 10.28 11.78 -13.65
N VAL A 391 11.26 12.09 -12.80
CA VAL A 391 12.69 11.83 -13.07
C VAL A 391 13.04 10.35 -13.25
N GLU A 392 12.23 9.46 -12.68
CA GLU A 392 12.42 8.00 -12.74
C GLU A 392 11.86 7.39 -14.05
N ILE A 393 11.05 8.13 -14.80
CA ILE A 393 10.39 7.62 -16.01
C ILE A 393 11.28 7.85 -17.21
N ASN A 394 11.76 6.76 -17.81
CA ASN A 394 12.63 6.80 -18.99
C ASN A 394 11.97 7.53 -20.18
N GLU A 395 12.70 8.42 -20.85
CA GLU A 395 12.20 9.15 -22.04
C GLU A 395 11.77 8.23 -23.20
N GLY A 396 12.37 7.05 -23.30
CA GLY A 396 12.02 6.04 -24.30
C GLY A 396 10.71 5.30 -24.01
N PHE A 397 10.13 5.46 -22.82
CA PHE A 397 8.83 4.90 -22.48
C PHE A 397 7.71 5.82 -22.97
N ILE A 398 7.25 5.59 -24.20
CA ILE A 398 6.19 6.37 -24.83
C ILE A 398 4.84 5.66 -24.70
N TRP A 399 3.76 6.45 -24.66
CA TRP A 399 2.42 5.90 -24.69
C TRP A 399 2.13 5.31 -26.08
N ILE A 400 1.61 4.08 -26.08
CA ILE A 400 1.17 3.36 -27.26
C ILE A 400 -0.24 2.83 -26.95
N PRO A 401 -1.28 3.26 -27.70
CA PRO A 401 -2.64 2.82 -27.47
C PRO A 401 -2.76 1.30 -27.49
N PHE A 402 -3.59 0.75 -26.59
CA PHE A 402 -3.77 -0.68 -26.34
C PHE A 402 -2.54 -1.45 -25.85
N VAL A 403 -1.36 -0.83 -25.73
CA VAL A 403 -0.12 -1.50 -25.30
C VAL A 403 0.28 -1.02 -23.90
N THR A 404 0.31 0.29 -23.67
CA THR A 404 0.84 0.86 -22.42
C THR A 404 0.09 0.41 -21.18
N MET A 405 -1.25 0.31 -21.23
CA MET A 405 -2.04 -0.23 -20.11
C MET A 405 -1.55 -1.62 -19.68
N TRP A 406 -1.32 -2.53 -20.63
CA TRP A 406 -0.84 -3.89 -20.32
C TRP A 406 0.59 -3.91 -19.82
N GLN A 407 1.43 -2.97 -20.27
CA GLN A 407 2.79 -2.83 -19.75
C GLN A 407 2.74 -2.45 -18.27
N VAL A 408 2.02 -1.38 -17.92
CA VAL A 408 1.89 -0.91 -16.53
C VAL A 408 1.18 -1.95 -15.65
N LEU A 409 0.15 -2.63 -16.18
CA LEU A 409 -0.52 -3.73 -15.48
C LEU A 409 0.42 -4.90 -15.16
N THR A 410 1.37 -5.19 -16.06
CA THR A 410 2.38 -6.23 -15.80
C THR A 410 3.38 -5.75 -14.74
N ASP A 411 3.73 -4.47 -14.77
CA ASP A 411 4.66 -3.86 -13.81
C ASP A 411 4.09 -3.87 -12.38
N LEU A 412 2.76 -3.77 -12.20
CA LEU A 412 2.08 -3.92 -10.89
C LEU A 412 2.51 -5.20 -10.15
N ALA A 413 2.57 -6.34 -10.84
CA ALA A 413 2.95 -7.62 -10.24
C ALA A 413 4.42 -7.66 -9.82
N SER A 414 5.26 -6.79 -10.38
CA SER A 414 6.69 -6.66 -10.08
C SER A 414 7.04 -5.38 -9.32
N ALA A 415 6.05 -4.64 -8.80
CA ALA A 415 6.27 -3.34 -8.16
C ALA A 415 7.19 -3.42 -6.93
N GLY A 416 7.29 -4.58 -6.29
CA GLY A 416 8.21 -4.86 -5.19
C GLY A 416 9.51 -5.59 -5.59
N SER A 417 9.79 -5.75 -6.89
CA SER A 417 11.00 -6.43 -7.42
C SER A 417 11.99 -5.45 -8.05
N VAL A 418 12.05 -4.25 -7.49
CA VAL A 418 12.99 -3.17 -7.84
C VAL A 418 13.83 -2.81 -6.60
N PRO A 419 14.91 -2.04 -6.72
CA PRO A 419 15.60 -1.50 -5.54
C PRO A 419 14.71 -0.52 -4.77
N GLU A 420 14.97 -0.35 -3.47
CA GLU A 420 14.33 0.72 -2.69
C GLU A 420 14.61 2.09 -3.32
N GLY A 421 13.63 2.98 -3.25
CA GLY A 421 13.66 4.30 -3.88
C GLY A 421 13.04 4.34 -5.28
N PHE A 422 12.51 3.21 -5.75
CA PHE A 422 11.79 3.08 -7.01
C PHE A 422 10.56 2.21 -6.83
N GLY A 423 9.63 2.32 -7.78
CA GLY A 423 8.40 1.55 -7.76
C GLY A 423 7.65 1.75 -6.44
N HIS A 424 7.13 0.66 -5.89
CA HIS A 424 6.36 0.68 -4.65
C HIS A 424 7.22 0.44 -3.40
N LEU A 425 8.54 0.67 -3.49
CA LEU A 425 9.48 0.49 -2.39
C LEU A 425 10.06 1.83 -1.94
N TYR A 426 9.65 2.26 -0.75
CA TYR A 426 10.02 3.55 -0.19
C TYR A 426 11.15 3.39 0.83
N THR A 427 12.21 4.18 0.68
CA THR A 427 13.40 4.06 1.52
C THR A 427 13.12 4.47 2.95
N LYS A 428 13.95 3.96 3.87
CA LYS A 428 13.97 4.42 5.26
C LYS A 428 14.23 5.93 5.37
N GLN A 429 15.08 6.50 4.51
CA GLN A 429 15.34 7.94 4.45
C GLN A 429 14.06 8.71 4.14
N ALA A 430 13.39 8.37 3.03
CA ALA A 430 12.22 9.12 2.58
C ALA A 430 11.07 9.08 3.60
N ASN A 431 10.88 7.93 4.24
CA ASN A 431 9.90 7.79 5.32
C ASN A 431 10.25 8.63 6.55
N ALA A 432 11.52 8.69 6.96
CA ALA A 432 11.94 9.52 8.08
C ALA A 432 11.79 11.01 7.77
N ASP A 433 12.21 11.46 6.59
CA ASP A 433 12.04 12.86 6.17
C ASP A 433 10.55 13.23 6.08
N ALA A 434 9.70 12.31 5.61
CA ALA A 434 8.26 12.50 5.56
C ALA A 434 7.65 12.62 6.95
N TRP A 435 8.06 11.78 7.91
CA TRP A 435 7.63 11.92 9.30
C TRP A 435 8.10 13.22 9.92
N ILE A 436 9.36 13.60 9.77
CA ILE A 436 9.89 14.88 10.28
C ILE A 436 9.10 16.06 9.71
N ALA A 437 8.76 16.02 8.41
CA ALA A 437 7.99 17.08 7.77
C ALA A 437 6.54 17.15 8.29
N VAL A 438 5.91 16.00 8.52
CA VAL A 438 4.52 15.91 9.00
C VAL A 438 4.40 16.20 10.48
N THR A 439 5.32 15.73 11.33
CA THR A 439 5.25 15.92 12.79
C THR A 439 5.89 17.23 13.24
N GLN A 440 6.86 17.77 12.50
CA GLN A 440 7.62 18.98 12.88
C GLN A 440 8.11 18.91 14.34
N PRO A 441 8.88 17.87 14.70
CA PRO A 441 9.33 17.67 16.07
C PRO A 441 10.12 18.89 16.56
N GLU A 442 9.92 19.25 17.83
CA GLU A 442 10.61 20.38 18.44
C GLU A 442 12.14 20.21 18.37
N ASP A 443 12.84 21.33 18.19
CA ASP A 443 14.32 21.39 18.13
C ASP A 443 14.99 20.54 17.04
N TRP A 444 14.24 20.01 16.06
CA TRP A 444 14.81 19.16 15.02
C TRP A 444 15.44 19.93 13.86
N SER A 445 16.75 19.81 13.73
CA SER A 445 17.56 20.47 12.71
C SER A 445 17.82 19.57 11.49
N PRO A 446 18.10 20.16 10.31
CA PRO A 446 18.55 19.38 9.15
C PRO A 446 19.81 18.53 9.43
N ALA A 447 20.66 18.97 10.35
CA ALA A 447 21.86 18.22 10.76
C ALA A 447 21.49 16.94 11.56
N GLU A 448 20.39 16.96 12.31
CA GLU A 448 19.90 15.76 13.01
C GLU A 448 19.31 14.75 12.06
N THR A 449 18.63 15.18 11.00
CA THR A 449 18.19 14.31 9.92
C THR A 449 19.39 13.59 9.26
N GLU A 450 20.46 14.31 8.94
CA GLU A 450 21.67 13.70 8.37
C GLU A 450 22.32 12.70 9.35
N ARG A 451 22.36 13.05 10.63
CA ARG A 451 22.87 12.17 11.70
C ARG A 451 22.02 10.91 11.86
N LEU A 452 20.70 11.05 11.78
CA LEU A 452 19.77 9.93 11.83
C LEU A 452 20.04 8.97 10.68
N MET A 453 20.30 9.49 9.49
CA MET A 453 20.49 8.66 8.31
C MET A 453 21.80 7.91 8.31
N GLN A 454 22.85 8.55 8.79
CA GLN A 454 24.09 7.85 9.10
C GLN A 454 23.84 6.74 10.13
N HIS A 455 23.08 7.01 11.19
CA HIS A 455 22.75 6.00 12.20
C HIS A 455 21.94 4.82 11.63
N LEU A 456 20.86 5.10 10.90
CA LEU A 456 19.99 4.09 10.30
C LEU A 456 20.74 3.20 9.30
N SER A 457 21.70 3.76 8.55
CA SER A 457 22.57 2.99 7.65
C SER A 457 23.43 1.94 8.39
N THR A 458 23.75 2.18 9.67
CA THR A 458 24.55 1.25 10.49
C THR A 458 23.74 0.13 11.13
N LEU A 459 22.42 0.31 11.29
CA LEU A 459 21.56 -0.66 11.99
C LEU A 459 21.30 -1.95 11.18
N GLY A 460 21.56 -1.93 9.88
CA GLY A 460 21.52 -3.09 8.98
C GLY A 460 20.15 -3.78 8.85
N PRO A 461 19.94 -4.61 7.82
CA PRO A 461 18.68 -5.34 7.62
C PRO A 461 18.46 -6.51 8.60
N SER A 462 19.38 -6.75 9.55
CA SER A 462 19.44 -7.97 10.37
C SER A 462 18.31 -8.16 11.39
N ARG A 463 17.37 -7.22 11.50
CA ARG A 463 16.27 -7.25 12.49
C ARG A 463 14.90 -7.58 11.91
N TYR A 464 14.78 -7.63 10.59
CA TYR A 464 13.53 -7.91 9.90
C TYR A 464 13.72 -9.17 9.05
N PRO A 465 13.00 -10.27 9.31
CA PRO A 465 12.95 -11.36 8.36
C PRO A 465 12.36 -10.84 7.04
N GLY A 466 13.05 -11.13 5.94
CA GLY A 466 12.68 -10.69 4.58
C GLY A 466 11.48 -11.41 3.98
#